data_AF-A0A958ILW0-F1
#
_entry.id   AF-A0A958ILW0-F1
#
_cell.length_a   1.000
_cell.length_b   1.000
_cell.length_c   1.000
_cell.angle_alpha   90.00
_cell.angle_beta   90.00
_cell.angle_gamma   90.00
#
_symmetry.space_group_name_H-M   'P 1'
#
loop_
_entity.id
_entity.type
_entity.pdbx_description
1 polymer ?
#
loop_
_entity_poly.entity_id
_entity_poly.type
_entity_poly.pdbx_seq_one_letter_code
_entity_poly.pdbx_strand_id
1 'polypeptide(L)'
;MCKLNKFKLLSSIFGLLVSTIAGFGQVNFTSSNLPIVVINTNGQTIPDEPKITVNMGIIWNENGQRNFLSDPFNHYDGLIGIEIRGSSSQMFPKKQYGFETRDADGEDLDVELLGMPEESDWILHAPYSDKSLMRNVLAYDFANRMGRYASRTHYCELVLNGEYMGVYILMEKIKRDDNRVNIKKLDEDEISGVDLTGGYIIKIDKPDVPGTGGWYSPFRPYENAPQMINYLYETPDAEDIVP
;
A
#
# COMPACT_ATOMS: atom_id res chain seq x y z
N MET A 1 52.32 13.03 -65.34
CA MET A 1 51.02 12.55 -64.83
C MET A 1 51.26 11.27 -64.01
N CYS A 2 51.60 11.37 -62.73
CA CYS A 2 51.47 10.26 -61.78
C CYS A 2 51.52 10.82 -60.35
N LYS A 3 50.59 10.36 -59.50
CA LYS A 3 50.11 11.03 -58.28
C LYS A 3 51.01 10.78 -57.06
N LEU A 4 51.07 11.80 -56.21
CA LEU A 4 51.62 11.85 -54.86
C LEU A 4 50.77 10.97 -53.91
N ASN A 5 51.37 9.96 -53.28
CA ASN A 5 50.70 9.13 -52.26
C ASN A 5 50.73 9.85 -50.90
N LYS A 6 49.57 10.30 -50.42
CA LYS A 6 49.38 10.78 -49.05
C LYS A 6 49.13 9.57 -48.14
N PHE A 7 50.07 9.27 -47.26
CA PHE A 7 49.90 8.34 -46.15
C PHE A 7 48.93 8.98 -45.13
N LYS A 8 47.73 8.41 -44.96
CA LYS A 8 46.80 8.80 -43.89
C LYS A 8 47.18 8.01 -42.62
N LEU A 9 47.64 8.72 -41.59
CA LEU A 9 47.82 8.20 -40.25
C LEU A 9 46.42 8.01 -39.62
N LEU A 10 45.96 6.77 -39.44
CA LEU A 10 44.78 6.46 -38.64
C LEU A 10 45.18 6.46 -37.16
N SER A 11 44.82 7.52 -36.44
CA SER A 11 44.86 7.55 -34.97
C SER A 11 43.66 6.77 -34.45
N SER A 12 43.92 5.62 -33.82
CA SER A 12 42.89 4.81 -33.16
C SER A 12 42.72 5.29 -31.72
N ILE A 13 41.63 6.00 -31.43
CA ILE A 13 41.26 6.41 -30.06
C ILE A 13 40.58 5.22 -29.40
N PHE A 14 41.32 4.53 -28.52
CA PHE A 14 40.77 3.49 -27.66
C PHE A 14 40.04 4.16 -26.48
N GLY A 15 38.74 4.37 -26.62
CA GLY A 15 37.89 4.86 -25.53
C GLY A 15 37.69 3.76 -24.49
N LEU A 16 38.33 3.90 -23.33
CA LEU A 16 38.08 3.04 -22.17
C LEU A 16 36.69 3.38 -21.62
N LEU A 17 35.69 2.58 -21.99
CA LEU A 17 34.34 2.66 -21.44
C LEU A 17 34.39 2.14 -20.00
N VAL A 18 34.55 3.03 -19.02
CA VAL A 18 34.38 2.68 -17.60
C VAL A 18 32.88 2.51 -17.38
N SER A 19 32.38 1.29 -17.58
CA SER A 19 31.06 0.90 -17.09
C SER A 19 31.12 0.90 -15.57
N THR A 20 30.54 1.91 -14.95
CA THR A 20 30.25 1.89 -13.51
C THR A 20 29.25 0.77 -13.27
N ILE A 21 29.75 -0.41 -12.89
CA ILE A 21 28.91 -1.45 -12.30
C ILE A 21 28.50 -0.89 -10.95
N ALA A 22 27.31 -0.28 -10.90
CA ALA A 22 26.65 -0.02 -9.64
C ALA A 22 26.34 -1.40 -9.03
N GLY A 23 27.22 -1.86 -8.15
CA GLY A 23 26.94 -3.02 -7.32
C GLY A 23 25.83 -2.64 -6.35
N PHE A 24 24.58 -2.96 -6.71
CA PHE A 24 23.50 -2.97 -5.74
C PHE A 24 23.82 -4.09 -4.76
N GLY A 25 24.20 -3.73 -3.54
CA GLY A 25 24.37 -4.69 -2.46
C GLY A 25 22.99 -5.26 -2.11
N GLN A 26 22.57 -6.31 -2.83
CA GLN A 26 21.34 -7.02 -2.51
C GLN A 26 21.59 -7.81 -1.22
N VAL A 27 20.79 -7.52 -0.20
CA VAL A 27 20.78 -8.34 1.01
C VAL A 27 20.31 -9.73 0.62
N ASN A 28 21.13 -10.74 0.90
CA ASN A 28 20.72 -12.13 0.75
C ASN A 28 19.80 -12.51 1.92
N PHE A 29 18.53 -12.15 1.80
CA PHE A 29 17.50 -12.43 2.78
C PHE A 29 17.04 -13.89 2.65
N THR A 30 17.17 -14.66 3.73
CA THR A 30 16.83 -16.09 3.74
C THR A 30 15.77 -16.44 4.78
N SER A 31 15.58 -15.60 5.81
CA SER A 31 14.79 -15.97 6.99
C SER A 31 14.60 -14.80 7.96
N SER A 32 13.49 -14.80 8.71
CA SER A 32 13.16 -13.79 9.74
C SER A 32 12.31 -14.39 10.86
N ASN A 33 12.24 -13.67 11.99
CA ASN A 33 11.27 -13.94 13.06
C ASN A 33 9.95 -13.17 12.85
N LEU A 34 9.87 -12.37 11.78
CA LEU A 34 8.63 -11.75 11.32
C LEU A 34 8.01 -12.61 10.20
N PRO A 35 6.69 -12.55 10.00
CA PRO A 35 6.03 -13.06 8.79
C PRO A 35 6.74 -12.59 7.53
N ILE A 36 6.87 -13.46 6.54
CA ILE A 36 7.47 -13.14 5.25
C ILE A 36 6.35 -13.09 4.21
N VAL A 37 6.17 -11.92 3.61
CA VAL A 37 5.25 -11.70 2.49
C VAL A 37 6.07 -11.76 1.20
N VAL A 38 5.70 -12.65 0.30
CA VAL A 38 6.35 -12.83 -1.00
C VAL A 38 5.37 -12.47 -2.11
N ILE A 39 5.75 -11.52 -2.96
CA ILE A 39 4.93 -11.07 -4.09
C ILE A 39 5.70 -11.30 -5.38
N ASN A 40 5.03 -11.88 -6.38
CA ASN A 40 5.58 -12.05 -7.71
C ASN A 40 4.65 -11.44 -8.76
N THR A 41 5.11 -10.36 -9.39
CA THR A 41 4.38 -9.62 -10.42
C THR A 41 4.54 -10.20 -11.82
N ASN A 42 5.38 -11.23 -11.99
CA ASN A 42 5.74 -11.83 -13.27
C ASN A 42 6.28 -10.79 -14.27
N GLY A 43 7.04 -9.82 -13.78
CA GLY A 43 7.64 -8.76 -14.59
C GLY A 43 6.73 -7.55 -14.86
N GLN A 44 5.51 -7.54 -14.32
CA GLN A 44 4.62 -6.39 -14.41
C GLN A 44 5.08 -5.26 -13.47
N THR A 45 4.94 -4.01 -13.93
CA THR A 45 5.11 -2.81 -13.10
C THR A 45 3.84 -2.57 -12.31
N ILE A 46 3.98 -2.38 -10.99
CA ILE A 46 2.86 -2.01 -10.13
C ILE A 46 2.55 -0.51 -10.33
N PRO A 47 1.38 -0.14 -10.87
CA PRO A 47 0.97 1.26 -11.06
C PRO A 47 0.39 1.85 -9.76
N ASP A 48 -0.03 3.11 -9.80
CA ASP A 48 -0.85 3.74 -8.74
C ASP A 48 -2.31 3.27 -8.79
N GLU A 49 -2.87 3.24 -10.00
CA GLU A 49 -4.22 2.77 -10.31
C GLU A 49 -4.21 2.38 -11.81
N PRO A 50 -4.92 1.33 -12.24
CA PRO A 50 -5.66 0.36 -11.44
C PRO A 50 -4.78 -0.77 -10.89
N LYS A 51 -5.28 -1.47 -9.86
CA LYS A 51 -4.66 -2.69 -9.31
C LYS A 51 -4.38 -3.74 -10.40
N ILE A 52 -3.18 -4.29 -10.39
CA ILE A 52 -2.80 -5.41 -11.27
C ILE A 52 -2.91 -6.75 -10.54
N THR A 53 -3.38 -7.79 -11.22
CA THR A 53 -3.44 -9.15 -10.64
C THR A 53 -2.05 -9.78 -10.62
N VAL A 54 -1.61 -10.22 -9.44
CA VAL A 54 -0.32 -10.88 -9.20
C VAL A 54 -0.47 -12.00 -8.17
N ASN A 55 0.58 -12.80 -7.95
CA ASN A 55 0.58 -13.83 -6.91
C ASN A 55 1.22 -13.28 -5.62
N MET A 56 0.62 -13.63 -4.49
CA MET A 56 1.19 -13.38 -3.17
C MET A 56 1.15 -14.65 -2.31
N GLY A 57 2.23 -14.88 -1.58
CA GLY A 57 2.33 -15.89 -0.53
C GLY A 57 2.72 -15.29 0.81
N ILE A 58 2.24 -15.87 1.91
CA ILE A 58 2.64 -15.50 3.27
C ILE A 58 3.17 -16.73 4.01
N ILE A 59 4.36 -16.58 4.60
CA ILE A 59 5.02 -17.56 5.45
C ILE A 59 5.01 -17.05 6.88
N TRP A 60 4.34 -17.77 7.77
CA TRP A 60 4.40 -17.53 9.21
C TRP A 60 4.29 -18.86 9.98
N ASN A 61 5.43 -19.34 10.46
CA ASN A 61 5.55 -20.49 11.35
C ASN A 61 5.24 -19.97 12.76
N GLU A 62 3.99 -20.19 13.19
CA GLU A 62 3.49 -19.76 14.50
C GLU A 62 4.37 -20.21 15.68
N ASN A 63 4.03 -19.77 16.90
CA ASN A 63 4.71 -20.17 18.14
C ASN A 63 6.20 -19.79 18.20
N GLY A 64 6.59 -18.71 17.52
CA GLY A 64 7.96 -18.17 17.57
C GLY A 64 8.98 -19.00 16.81
N GLN A 65 8.54 -19.90 15.94
CA GLN A 65 9.43 -20.58 15.01
C GLN A 65 9.96 -19.59 13.97
N ARG A 66 11.20 -19.81 13.53
CA ARG A 66 11.81 -18.96 12.51
C ARG A 66 11.20 -19.27 11.16
N ASN A 67 10.91 -18.23 10.38
CA ASN A 67 10.44 -18.34 9.01
C ASN A 67 11.62 -18.37 8.06
N PHE A 68 11.62 -19.28 7.09
CA PHE A 68 12.58 -19.30 6.01
C PHE A 68 11.88 -18.96 4.70
N LEU A 69 12.56 -18.24 3.81
CA LEU A 69 12.03 -17.90 2.48
C LEU A 69 11.79 -19.16 1.61
N SER A 70 12.42 -20.28 1.97
CA SER A 70 12.24 -21.58 1.34
C SER A 70 11.06 -22.39 1.87
N ASP A 71 10.41 -21.93 2.95
CA ASP A 71 9.26 -22.63 3.53
C ASP A 71 8.05 -22.52 2.57
N PRO A 72 7.13 -23.50 2.59
CA PRO A 72 5.88 -23.37 1.86
C PRO A 72 5.04 -22.22 2.42
N PHE A 73 4.28 -21.56 1.56
CA PHE A 73 3.28 -20.61 1.98
C PHE A 73 2.20 -21.31 2.81
N ASN A 74 1.89 -20.77 3.99
CA ASN A 74 1.05 -21.43 4.98
C ASN A 74 -0.03 -20.53 5.60
N HIS A 75 0.04 -19.21 5.39
CA HIS A 75 -0.99 -18.27 5.83
C HIS A 75 -1.81 -17.67 4.68
N TYR A 76 -1.21 -17.55 3.50
CA TYR A 76 -1.90 -17.16 2.28
C TYR A 76 -1.10 -17.66 1.08
N ASP A 77 -1.77 -18.15 0.05
CA ASP A 77 -1.19 -18.50 -1.24
C ASP A 77 -2.27 -18.31 -2.31
N GLY A 78 -2.24 -17.16 -2.98
CA GLY A 78 -3.34 -16.78 -3.86
C GLY A 78 -3.09 -15.53 -4.69
N LEU A 79 -4.11 -15.15 -5.45
CA LEU A 79 -4.09 -13.96 -6.27
C LEU A 79 -4.38 -12.72 -5.43
N ILE A 80 -3.75 -11.61 -5.79
CA ILE A 80 -4.08 -10.29 -5.26
C ILE A 80 -4.16 -9.27 -6.39
N GLY A 81 -5.00 -8.26 -6.23
CA GLY A 81 -4.88 -7.00 -6.97
C GLY A 81 -3.95 -6.07 -6.19
N ILE A 82 -2.82 -5.65 -6.76
CA ILE A 82 -1.86 -4.75 -6.08
C ILE A 82 -1.67 -3.44 -6.82
N GLU A 83 -1.50 -2.36 -6.06
CA GLU A 83 -1.17 -1.02 -6.54
C GLU A 83 -0.19 -0.31 -5.58
N ILE A 84 0.48 0.73 -6.07
CA ILE A 84 1.20 1.68 -5.24
C ILE A 84 0.16 2.52 -4.49
N ARG A 85 0.40 2.78 -3.21
CA ARG A 85 -0.50 3.61 -2.39
C ARG A 85 0.19 4.84 -1.82
N GLY A 86 -0.64 5.85 -1.56
CA GLY A 86 -0.31 7.09 -0.86
C GLY A 86 -0.34 8.27 -1.83
N SER A 87 -0.03 9.47 -1.34
CA SER A 87 0.04 10.66 -2.20
C SER A 87 1.48 11.15 -2.31
N SER A 88 1.93 11.98 -1.36
CA SER A 88 3.32 12.45 -1.32
C SER A 88 4.33 11.31 -1.09
N SER A 89 3.93 10.27 -0.36
CA SER A 89 4.80 9.13 -0.05
C SER A 89 5.15 8.28 -1.28
N GLN A 90 4.40 8.39 -2.37
CA GLN A 90 4.77 7.72 -3.62
C GLN A 90 6.12 8.22 -4.15
N MET A 91 6.55 9.42 -3.79
CA MET A 91 7.87 9.94 -4.17
C MET A 91 9.02 9.30 -3.39
N PHE A 92 8.74 8.53 -2.33
CA PHE A 92 9.79 7.88 -1.56
C PHE A 92 10.39 6.68 -2.32
N PRO A 93 11.69 6.37 -2.10
CA PRO A 93 12.32 5.20 -2.70
C PRO A 93 11.63 3.88 -2.31
N LYS A 94 11.21 3.78 -1.04
CA LYS A 94 10.47 2.61 -0.53
C LYS A 94 8.97 2.85 -0.72
N LYS A 95 8.38 2.12 -1.67
CA LYS A 95 6.96 2.23 -2.00
C LYS A 95 6.09 1.55 -0.95
N GLN A 96 4.87 2.05 -0.82
CA GLN A 96 3.81 1.44 -0.04
C GLN A 96 2.81 0.84 -1.01
N TYR A 97 2.11 -0.21 -0.60
CA TYR A 97 1.18 -0.90 -1.48
C TYR A 97 -0.20 -1.01 -0.83
N GLY A 98 -1.23 -0.75 -1.62
CA GLY A 98 -2.58 -1.24 -1.34
C GLY A 98 -2.75 -2.56 -2.08
N PHE A 99 -3.41 -3.54 -1.46
CA PHE A 99 -3.77 -4.75 -2.18
C PHE A 99 -5.12 -5.28 -1.73
N GLU A 100 -5.77 -6.00 -2.64
CA GLU A 100 -6.97 -6.78 -2.34
C GLU A 100 -6.72 -8.25 -2.66
N THR A 101 -7.20 -9.16 -1.83
CA THR A 101 -7.17 -10.60 -2.09
C THR A 101 -8.26 -10.98 -3.08
N ARG A 102 -7.92 -11.79 -4.07
CA ARG A 102 -8.80 -12.14 -5.20
C ARG A 102 -8.97 -13.65 -5.33
N ASP A 103 -10.16 -14.07 -5.73
CA ASP A 103 -10.42 -15.44 -6.12
C ASP A 103 -9.92 -15.76 -7.54
N ALA A 104 -10.26 -16.94 -8.06
CA ALA A 104 -9.85 -17.38 -9.39
C ALA A 104 -10.52 -16.61 -10.53
N ASP A 105 -11.68 -16.02 -10.28
CA ASP A 105 -12.44 -15.21 -11.24
C ASP A 105 -12.01 -13.73 -11.20
N GLY A 106 -11.22 -13.35 -10.18
CA GLY A 106 -10.68 -12.00 -10.00
C GLY A 106 -11.53 -11.11 -9.10
N GLU A 107 -12.52 -11.69 -8.44
CA GLU A 107 -13.42 -11.02 -7.50
C GLU A 107 -12.81 -10.96 -6.10
N ASP A 108 -13.31 -10.05 -5.27
CA ASP A 108 -12.88 -9.90 -3.88
C ASP A 108 -13.05 -11.21 -3.09
N LEU A 109 -11.97 -11.63 -2.43
CA LEU A 109 -11.94 -12.80 -1.57
C LEU A 109 -11.59 -12.38 -0.14
N ASP A 110 -12.56 -12.43 0.75
CA ASP A 110 -12.32 -12.17 2.17
C ASP A 110 -11.48 -13.30 2.79
N VAL A 111 -10.34 -12.93 3.38
CA VAL A 111 -9.44 -13.89 4.02
C VAL A 111 -8.90 -13.38 5.35
N GLU A 112 -8.68 -14.29 6.30
CA GLU A 112 -8.01 -13.98 7.56
C GLU A 112 -6.49 -13.89 7.31
N LEU A 113 -5.87 -12.74 7.54
CA LEU A 113 -4.42 -12.59 7.45
C LEU A 113 -3.80 -12.43 8.84
N LEU A 114 -2.96 -13.39 9.21
CA LEU A 114 -2.18 -13.39 10.47
C LEU A 114 -3.05 -13.23 11.73
N GLY A 115 -4.27 -13.77 11.73
CA GLY A 115 -5.21 -13.66 12.85
C GLY A 115 -5.98 -12.34 12.93
N MET A 116 -5.87 -11.47 11.92
CA MET A 116 -6.78 -10.32 11.75
C MET A 116 -8.04 -10.79 11.02
N PRO A 117 -9.25 -10.36 11.44
CA PRO A 117 -10.52 -10.77 10.84
C PRO A 117 -10.56 -10.67 9.33
N GLU A 118 -11.36 -11.58 8.76
CA GLU A 118 -11.50 -11.75 7.32
C GLU A 118 -11.86 -10.45 6.61
N GLU A 119 -11.17 -10.19 5.51
CA GLU A 119 -11.39 -9.05 4.64
C GLU A 119 -10.63 -9.20 3.31
N SER A 120 -11.08 -8.53 2.25
CA SER A 120 -10.39 -8.44 0.96
C SER A 120 -9.32 -7.34 0.92
N ASP A 121 -9.55 -6.16 1.50
CA ASP A 121 -8.71 -4.96 1.36
C ASP A 121 -7.66 -4.80 2.49
N TRP A 122 -6.39 -4.73 2.09
CA TRP A 122 -5.22 -4.67 2.97
C TRP A 122 -4.17 -3.65 2.50
N ILE A 123 -3.24 -3.32 3.40
CA ILE A 123 -2.17 -2.35 3.15
C ILE A 123 -0.83 -2.92 3.59
N LEU A 124 0.18 -2.83 2.72
CA LEU A 124 1.60 -2.96 3.07
C LEU A 124 2.18 -1.56 3.26
N HIS A 125 2.16 -1.08 4.50
CA HIS A 125 2.67 0.22 4.87
C HIS A 125 4.20 0.20 4.98
N ALA A 126 4.85 1.13 4.29
CA ALA A 126 6.29 1.36 4.43
C ALA A 126 6.54 2.64 5.23
N PRO A 127 6.91 2.55 6.51
CA PRO A 127 7.20 3.71 7.36
C PRO A 127 8.55 4.38 7.02
N TYR A 128 8.76 4.79 5.76
CA TYR A 128 10.06 5.26 5.26
C TYR A 128 10.62 6.51 5.99
N SER A 129 9.74 7.47 6.29
CA SER A 129 10.09 8.69 7.03
C SER A 129 10.18 8.45 8.54
N ASP A 130 9.45 7.48 9.07
CA ASP A 130 9.47 7.12 10.49
C ASP A 130 10.67 6.22 10.82
N LYS A 131 11.73 6.81 11.37
CA LYS A 131 12.96 6.09 11.75
C LYS A 131 12.78 5.05 12.87
N SER A 132 11.66 5.08 13.59
CA SER A 132 11.35 4.05 14.59
C SER A 132 10.59 2.87 13.99
N LEU A 133 9.96 3.05 12.83
CA LEU A 133 9.01 2.09 12.23
C LEU A 133 7.81 1.76 13.14
N MET A 134 7.58 2.53 14.22
CA MET A 134 6.68 2.15 15.32
C MET A 134 5.59 3.18 15.61
N ARG A 135 5.65 4.41 15.09
CA ARG A 135 4.73 5.47 15.53
C ARG A 135 3.26 5.13 15.27
N ASN A 136 2.96 4.67 14.06
CA ASN A 136 1.59 4.27 13.69
C ASN A 136 1.17 3.01 14.45
N VAL A 137 2.04 2.00 14.51
CA VAL A 137 1.76 0.75 15.24
C VAL A 137 1.42 1.01 16.70
N LEU A 138 2.21 1.85 17.38
CA LEU A 138 1.96 2.22 18.77
C LEU A 138 0.64 2.97 18.93
N ALA A 139 0.35 3.95 18.06
CA ALA A 139 -0.89 4.70 18.12
C ALA A 139 -2.13 3.81 17.93
N TYR A 140 -2.07 2.88 16.98
CA TYR A 140 -3.17 1.95 16.72
C TYR A 140 -3.32 0.90 17.83
N ASP A 141 -2.22 0.33 18.33
CA ASP A 141 -2.24 -0.57 19.49
C ASP A 141 -2.83 0.11 20.72
N PHE A 142 -2.46 1.37 21.01
CA PHE A 142 -3.07 2.13 22.11
C PHE A 142 -4.57 2.32 21.93
N ALA A 143 -5.04 2.69 20.74
CA ALA A 143 -6.47 2.85 20.47
C ALA A 143 -7.23 1.53 20.68
N ASN A 144 -6.72 0.43 20.12
CA ASN A 144 -7.31 -0.90 20.24
C ASN A 144 -7.39 -1.35 21.71
N ARG A 145 -6.33 -1.12 22.50
CA ARG A 145 -6.32 -1.42 23.94
C ARG A 145 -7.30 -0.58 24.77
N MET A 146 -7.69 0.59 24.27
CA MET A 146 -8.75 1.42 24.86
C MET A 146 -10.15 1.02 24.39
N GLY A 147 -10.29 -0.07 23.64
CA GLY A 147 -11.57 -0.54 23.11
C GLY A 147 -12.11 0.33 21.96
N ARG A 148 -11.23 1.07 21.28
CA ARG A 148 -11.58 1.84 20.07
C ARG A 148 -10.90 1.20 18.88
N TYR A 149 -11.68 0.86 17.85
CA TYR A 149 -11.11 0.36 16.62
C TYR A 149 -10.05 1.32 16.06
N ALA A 150 -8.88 0.77 15.79
CA ALA A 150 -7.89 1.28 14.87
C ALA A 150 -7.33 0.09 14.09
N SER A 151 -6.84 0.33 12.87
CA SER A 151 -6.28 -0.76 12.05
C SER A 151 -5.33 -1.63 12.85
N ARG A 152 -5.61 -2.93 12.91
CA ARG A 152 -4.69 -3.92 13.44
C ARG A 152 -3.49 -4.01 12.51
N THR A 153 -2.35 -4.34 13.10
CA THR A 153 -1.08 -4.28 12.40
C THR A 153 -0.19 -5.46 12.75
N HIS A 154 0.51 -5.98 11.76
CA HIS A 154 1.59 -6.95 11.93
C HIS A 154 2.84 -6.45 11.19
N TYR A 155 3.98 -6.49 11.85
CA TYR A 155 5.26 -6.31 11.17
C TYR A 155 5.52 -7.51 10.25
N CYS A 156 6.03 -7.27 9.05
CA CYS A 156 6.40 -8.33 8.12
C CYS A 156 7.65 -7.96 7.31
N GLU A 157 8.31 -8.96 6.75
CA GLU A 157 9.35 -8.80 5.74
C GLU A 157 8.72 -8.89 4.36
N LEU A 158 9.04 -7.97 3.46
CA LEU A 158 8.55 -8.04 2.07
C LEU A 158 9.66 -8.51 1.14
N VAL A 159 9.35 -9.51 0.32
CA VAL A 159 10.14 -9.93 -0.84
C VAL A 159 9.29 -9.72 -2.09
N LEU A 160 9.75 -8.88 -3.01
CA LEU A 160 9.04 -8.54 -4.25
C LEU A 160 9.90 -8.98 -5.44
N ASN A 161 9.37 -9.86 -6.30
CA ASN A 161 10.09 -10.40 -7.46
C ASN A 161 11.46 -11.02 -7.11
N GLY A 162 11.56 -11.65 -5.94
CA GLY A 162 12.80 -12.24 -5.42
C GLY A 162 13.77 -11.23 -4.79
N GLU A 163 13.43 -9.92 -4.78
CA GLU A 163 14.23 -8.89 -4.13
C GLU A 163 13.67 -8.55 -2.75
N TYR A 164 14.54 -8.48 -1.75
CA TYR A 164 14.14 -8.11 -0.40
C TYR A 164 13.94 -6.59 -0.28
N MET A 165 12.72 -6.20 0.10
CA MET A 165 12.27 -4.80 0.19
C MET A 165 12.36 -4.23 1.62
N GLY A 166 12.77 -5.05 2.59
CA GLY A 166 12.86 -4.67 4.00
C GLY A 166 11.58 -4.91 4.79
N VAL A 167 11.57 -4.38 6.02
CA VAL A 167 10.42 -4.46 6.94
C VAL A 167 9.27 -3.57 6.49
N TYR A 168 8.06 -4.12 6.45
CA TYR A 168 6.78 -3.46 6.24
C TYR A 168 5.87 -3.67 7.45
N ILE A 169 4.75 -2.95 7.46
CA ILE A 169 3.65 -3.19 8.38
C ILE A 169 2.44 -3.59 7.54
N LEU A 170 2.02 -4.85 7.63
CA LEU A 170 0.73 -5.29 7.14
C LEU A 170 -0.35 -4.68 8.05
N MET A 171 -1.34 -4.02 7.47
CA MET A 171 -2.42 -3.41 8.22
C MET A 171 -3.75 -3.48 7.47
N GLU A 172 -4.83 -3.43 8.24
CA GLU A 172 -6.19 -3.32 7.73
C GLU A 172 -6.41 -1.98 7.03
N LYS A 173 -7.09 -2.00 5.88
CA LYS A 173 -7.66 -0.78 5.29
C LYS A 173 -8.87 -0.34 6.11
N ILE A 174 -8.96 0.94 6.44
CA ILE A 174 -10.15 1.45 7.10
C ILE A 174 -11.30 1.38 6.11
N LYS A 175 -12.33 0.59 6.43
CA LYS A 175 -13.59 0.50 5.68
C LYS A 175 -14.74 0.17 6.62
N ARG A 176 -15.97 0.33 6.12
CA ARG A 176 -17.17 -0.13 6.81
C ARG A 176 -17.16 -1.66 6.87
N ASP A 177 -17.13 -2.20 8.07
CA ASP A 177 -17.23 -3.63 8.36
C ASP A 177 -17.52 -3.83 9.86
N ASP A 178 -18.16 -4.93 10.23
CA ASP A 178 -18.54 -5.24 11.62
C ASP A 178 -17.33 -5.38 12.56
N ASN A 179 -16.19 -5.83 12.02
CA ASN A 179 -14.92 -5.97 12.74
C ASN A 179 -13.99 -4.75 12.54
N ARG A 180 -14.42 -3.73 11.78
CA ARG A 180 -13.67 -2.48 11.55
C ARG A 180 -14.49 -1.26 11.99
N VAL A 181 -14.87 -0.38 11.05
CA VAL A 181 -15.76 0.75 11.34
C VAL A 181 -17.20 0.25 11.25
N ASN A 182 -17.73 -0.19 12.39
CA ASN A 182 -19.10 -0.70 12.49
C ASN A 182 -20.10 0.47 12.46
N ILE A 183 -20.53 0.80 11.25
CA ILE A 183 -21.56 1.80 10.96
C ILE A 183 -22.55 1.19 9.95
N LYS A 184 -23.80 1.64 9.98
CA LYS A 184 -24.84 1.13 9.08
C LYS A 184 -24.57 1.53 7.63
N LYS A 185 -24.87 0.62 6.70
CA LYS A 185 -25.03 0.96 5.29
C LYS A 185 -26.30 1.80 5.13
N LEU A 186 -26.24 2.78 4.22
CA LEU A 186 -27.41 3.51 3.75
C LEU A 186 -27.92 2.85 2.47
N ASP A 187 -29.22 2.58 2.40
CA ASP A 187 -29.90 2.15 1.17
C ASP A 187 -30.37 3.38 0.35
N GLU A 188 -30.59 3.20 -0.95
CA GLU A 188 -30.90 4.31 -1.88
C GLU A 188 -32.20 5.06 -1.54
N ASP A 189 -33.13 4.41 -0.83
CA ASP A 189 -34.40 4.98 -0.41
C ASP A 189 -34.38 5.62 0.99
N GLU A 190 -33.27 5.51 1.73
CA GLU A 190 -33.07 6.09 3.07
C GLU A 190 -32.72 7.60 3.02
N ILE A 191 -33.57 8.40 2.38
CA ILE A 191 -33.28 9.81 2.02
C ILE A 191 -33.87 10.85 2.98
N SER A 192 -34.57 10.44 4.04
CA SER A 192 -35.22 11.40 4.94
C SER A 192 -35.43 10.86 6.35
N GLY A 193 -35.73 11.77 7.28
CA GLY A 193 -36.09 11.42 8.65
C GLY A 193 -34.96 10.74 9.41
N VAL A 194 -35.30 9.66 10.12
CA VAL A 194 -34.33 8.88 10.93
C VAL A 194 -33.49 7.97 10.04
N ASP A 195 -34.01 7.56 8.88
CA ASP A 195 -33.32 6.61 8.00
C ASP A 195 -32.08 7.25 7.35
N LEU A 196 -32.10 8.56 7.11
CA LEU A 196 -30.93 9.34 6.65
C LEU A 196 -29.79 9.44 7.70
N THR A 197 -30.02 9.06 8.96
CA THR A 197 -29.01 9.19 10.03
C THR A 197 -27.92 8.12 10.00
N GLY A 198 -27.82 7.34 8.92
CA GLY A 198 -26.92 6.18 8.77
C GLY A 198 -25.42 6.46 8.87
N GLY A 199 -24.62 5.50 8.42
CA GLY A 199 -23.18 5.50 8.62
C GLY A 199 -22.41 6.30 7.56
N TYR A 200 -21.65 7.30 8.01
CA TYR A 200 -20.70 8.01 7.16
C TYR A 200 -19.26 7.81 7.64
N ILE A 201 -18.34 7.61 6.69
CA ILE A 201 -16.91 7.78 6.90
C ILE A 201 -16.50 9.04 6.14
N ILE A 202 -15.89 9.97 6.87
CA ILE A 202 -15.41 11.25 6.33
C ILE A 202 -13.92 11.34 6.58
N LYS A 203 -13.15 11.78 5.59
CA LYS A 203 -11.70 11.99 5.70
C LYS A 203 -11.34 13.47 5.53
N ILE A 204 -10.28 13.89 6.21
CA ILE A 204 -9.57 15.14 5.90
C ILE A 204 -8.34 14.74 5.11
N ASP A 205 -8.43 14.87 3.79
CA ASP A 205 -7.36 14.48 2.87
C ASP A 205 -7.29 15.41 1.65
N LYS A 206 -6.29 15.21 0.81
CA LYS A 206 -6.18 15.87 -0.49
C LYS A 206 -7.18 15.22 -1.46
N PRO A 207 -8.10 15.99 -2.08
CA PRO A 207 -8.99 15.45 -3.11
C PRO A 207 -8.22 15.16 -4.39
N ASP A 208 -8.67 14.15 -5.14
CA ASP A 208 -8.14 13.83 -6.47
C ASP A 208 -8.37 14.99 -7.44
N VAL A 209 -9.57 15.58 -7.39
CA VAL A 209 -9.92 16.82 -8.10
C VAL A 209 -10.33 17.90 -7.10
N PRO A 210 -9.66 19.06 -7.06
CA PRO A 210 -9.99 20.14 -6.13
C PRO A 210 -11.46 20.55 -6.17
N GLY A 211 -12.12 20.56 -5.01
CA GLY A 211 -13.53 20.97 -4.88
C GLY A 211 -14.56 19.88 -5.18
N THR A 212 -14.12 18.63 -5.36
CA THR A 212 -15.01 17.48 -5.54
C THR A 212 -14.99 16.56 -4.32
N GLY A 213 -15.98 15.66 -4.23
CA GLY A 213 -15.99 14.58 -3.25
C GLY A 213 -16.30 14.99 -1.80
N GLY A 214 -16.78 16.22 -1.55
CA GLY A 214 -16.92 16.71 -0.19
C GLY A 214 -17.35 18.16 -0.05
N TRP A 215 -17.06 18.77 1.11
CA TRP A 215 -17.39 20.15 1.43
C TRP A 215 -16.29 20.86 2.23
N TYR A 216 -16.22 22.18 2.07
CA TYR A 216 -15.37 23.01 2.90
C TYR A 216 -16.06 23.38 4.21
N SER A 217 -15.32 23.27 5.31
CA SER A 217 -15.70 23.81 6.60
C SER A 217 -15.99 25.31 6.49
N PRO A 218 -17.09 25.82 7.09
CA PRO A 218 -17.30 27.25 7.23
C PRO A 218 -16.34 27.89 8.25
N PHE A 219 -15.63 27.07 9.05
CA PHE A 219 -14.67 27.50 10.05
C PHE A 219 -13.23 27.22 9.62
N ARG A 220 -12.34 28.18 9.90
CA ARG A 220 -10.89 28.02 9.73
C ARG A 220 -10.31 27.10 10.81
N PRO A 221 -9.24 26.35 10.51
CA PRO A 221 -8.60 25.48 11.50
C PRO A 221 -7.95 26.26 12.66
N TYR A 222 -7.53 27.49 12.40
CA TYR A 222 -7.02 28.44 13.41
C TYR A 222 -7.21 29.88 12.91
N GLU A 223 -7.07 30.84 13.82
CA GLU A 223 -7.24 32.26 13.51
C GLU A 223 -6.29 32.68 12.37
N ASN A 224 -6.82 33.34 11.34
CA ASN A 224 -6.07 33.79 10.16
C ASN A 224 -5.44 32.68 9.30
N ALA A 225 -5.83 31.40 9.45
CA ALA A 225 -5.36 30.34 8.57
C ALA A 225 -5.68 30.64 7.09
N PRO A 226 -4.72 30.51 6.16
CA PRO A 226 -4.96 30.81 4.75
C PRO A 226 -5.84 29.75 4.05
N GLN A 227 -6.00 28.58 4.64
CA GLN A 227 -6.79 27.46 4.12
C GLN A 227 -8.08 27.22 4.92
N MET A 228 -9.10 26.70 4.23
CA MET A 228 -10.25 26.04 4.84
C MET A 228 -9.99 24.54 4.92
N ILE A 229 -10.58 23.87 5.91
CA ILE A 229 -10.56 22.41 5.97
C ILE A 229 -11.56 21.85 4.97
N ASN A 230 -11.08 20.96 4.09
CA ASN A 230 -11.93 20.21 3.19
C ASN A 230 -12.22 18.85 3.82
N TYR A 231 -13.49 18.51 3.97
CA TYR A 231 -13.97 17.20 4.40
C TYR A 231 -14.41 16.45 3.16
N LEU A 232 -13.93 15.23 2.99
CA LEU A 232 -14.26 14.36 1.86
C LEU A 232 -15.09 13.18 2.34
N TYR A 233 -16.09 12.81 1.56
CA TYR A 233 -16.82 11.56 1.75
C TYR A 233 -15.89 10.40 1.35
N GLU A 234 -15.74 9.44 2.25
CA GLU A 234 -15.08 8.15 1.98
C GLU A 234 -16.12 7.02 1.86
N THR A 235 -17.20 7.11 2.64
CA THR A 235 -18.33 6.18 2.51
C THR A 235 -19.60 6.87 3.02
N PRO A 236 -20.73 6.80 2.29
CA PRO A 236 -20.83 6.41 0.88
C PRO A 236 -20.04 7.37 -0.03
N ASP A 237 -19.80 6.98 -1.29
CA ASP A 237 -19.16 7.87 -2.26
C ASP A 237 -20.04 9.09 -2.52
N ALA A 238 -19.43 10.23 -2.84
CA ALA A 238 -20.15 11.48 -2.99
C ALA A 238 -21.22 11.44 -4.11
N GLU A 239 -21.04 10.58 -5.11
CA GLU A 239 -21.97 10.38 -6.22
C GLU A 239 -23.20 9.54 -5.84
N ASP A 240 -23.08 8.72 -4.79
CA ASP A 240 -24.16 7.88 -4.27
C ASP A 240 -25.02 8.62 -3.23
N ILE A 241 -24.61 9.82 -2.81
CA ILE A 241 -25.36 10.64 -1.85
C ILE A 241 -26.52 11.33 -2.57
N VAL A 242 -27.73 10.90 -2.23
CA VAL A 242 -29.00 11.44 -2.72
C VAL A 242 -29.46 12.68 -1.92
N PRO A 243 -30.23 13.61 -2.53
CA PRO A 243 -30.64 14.88 -1.91
C PRO A 243 -31.62 14.76 -0.72
#